data_AF-A0A1H4APV1-F1
#
_entry.id   AF-A0A1H4APV1-F1
#
_cell.length_a   1.000
_cell.length_b   1.000
_cell.length_c   1.000
_cell.angle_alpha   90.00
_cell.angle_beta   90.00
_cell.angle_gamma   90.00
#
_symmetry.space_group_name_H-M   'P 1'
#
loop_
_entity.id
_entity.type
_entity.pdbx_description
1 polymer ?
#
loop_
_entity_poly.entity_id
_entity_poly.type
_entity_poly.pdbx_seq_one_letter_code
_entity_poly.pdbx_strand_id
1 'polypeptide(L)'
;MLTTLAVLAALFFVAHVYLLFTSFGKNGFQKQKYLWSHITLWITGGLAFLIALLFAGKSVSSVIDVFDTPAKAALLLLLAFGLSAIAHTIVKTLVLPRYTKAAA
;
A
#
# COMPACT_ATOMS: atom_id res chain seq x y z
N MET A 1 -6.70 16.66 11.93
CA MET A 1 -5.47 16.61 11.09
C MET A 1 -4.95 15.18 10.97
N LEU A 2 -4.56 14.53 12.06
CA LEU A 2 -4.10 13.13 12.02
C LEU A 2 -5.18 12.15 11.52
N THR A 3 -6.42 12.28 12.01
CA THR A 3 -7.55 11.46 11.57
C THR A 3 -7.88 11.64 10.09
N THR A 4 -7.88 12.87 9.59
CA THR A 4 -8.13 13.17 8.18
C THR A 4 -7.04 12.58 7.27
N LEU A 5 -5.76 12.75 7.61
CA LEU A 5 -4.66 12.16 6.84
C LEU A 5 -4.68 10.62 6.88
N ALA A 6 -4.99 10.03 8.04
CA ALA A 6 -5.11 8.59 8.19
C ALA A 6 -6.26 8.00 7.36
N VAL A 7 -7.42 8.67 7.35
CA VAL A 7 -8.56 8.29 6.50
C VAL A 7 -8.20 8.42 5.02
N LEU A 8 -7.50 9.48 4.62
CA LEU A 8 -7.06 9.66 3.24
C LEU A 8 -6.09 8.54 2.81
N ALA A 9 -5.12 8.21 3.65
CA ALA A 9 -4.19 7.11 3.41
C ALA A 9 -4.93 5.77 3.29
N ALA A 10 -5.91 5.50 4.16
CA ALA A 10 -6.74 4.30 4.07
C ALA A 10 -7.53 4.24 2.77
N LEU A 11 -8.13 5.35 2.34
CA LEU A 11 -8.87 5.42 1.07
C LEU A 11 -7.97 5.16 -0.14
N PHE A 12 -6.77 5.75 -0.19
CA PHE A 12 -5.81 5.49 -1.26
C PHE A 12 -5.31 4.04 -1.26
N PHE A 13 -5.15 3.43 -0.08
CA PHE A 13 -4.80 2.00 0.03
C PHE A 13 -5.92 1.09 -0.51
N VAL A 14 -7.18 1.38 -0.17
CA VAL A 14 -8.32 0.62 -0.70
C VAL A 14 -8.44 0.81 -2.22
N ALA A 15 -8.29 2.05 -2.71
CA ALA A 15 -8.27 2.36 -4.14
C ALA A 15 -7.13 1.62 -4.87
N HIS A 16 -5.95 1.54 -4.24
CA HIS A 16 -4.82 0.77 -4.76
C HIS A 16 -5.18 -0.71 -4.95
N VAL A 17 -5.72 -1.35 -3.90
CA VAL A 17 -6.11 -2.77 -3.93
C VAL A 17 -7.18 -3.01 -5.00
N TYR A 18 -8.18 -2.13 -5.10
CA TYR A 18 -9.20 -2.21 -6.13
C TYR A 18 -8.63 -2.07 -7.55
N LEU A 19 -7.76 -1.09 -7.79
CA LEU A 19 -7.09 -0.90 -9.09
C LEU A 19 -6.15 -2.07 -9.42
N LEU A 20 -5.51 -2.65 -8.41
CA LEU A 20 -4.66 -3.83 -8.57
C LEU A 20 -5.51 -5.00 -9.07
N PHE A 21 -6.60 -5.35 -8.38
CA PHE A 21 -7.48 -6.44 -8.79
C PHE A 21 -8.12 -6.19 -10.17
N THR A 22 -8.57 -4.96 -10.45
CA THR A 22 -9.16 -4.63 -11.76
C THR A 22 -8.13 -4.52 -12.89
N SER A 23 -6.83 -4.46 -12.59
CA SER A 23 -5.74 -4.55 -13.58
C SER A 23 -5.51 -5.98 -14.09
N PHE A 24 -5.96 -6.99 -13.33
CA PHE A 24 -5.96 -8.41 -13.69
C PHE A 24 -7.38 -8.82 -14.11
N GLY A 25 -7.68 -8.77 -15.42
CA GLY A 25 -9.03 -9.01 -15.94
C GLY A 25 -9.08 -10.07 -17.04
N LYS A 26 -10.30 -10.42 -17.47
CA LYS A 26 -10.57 -11.40 -18.55
C LYS A 26 -9.88 -11.08 -19.88
N ASN A 27 -9.54 -9.81 -20.12
CA ASN A 27 -8.80 -9.36 -21.32
C ASN A 27 -7.27 -9.36 -21.13
N GLY A 28 -6.75 -10.05 -20.11
CA GLY A 28 -5.32 -10.12 -19.80
C GLY A 28 -4.83 -9.02 -18.86
N PHE A 29 -3.50 -8.91 -18.75
CA PHE A 29 -2.81 -8.00 -17.84
C PHE A 29 -2.76 -6.55 -18.37
N GLN A 30 -3.49 -5.64 -17.72
CA GLN A 30 -3.51 -4.22 -18.10
C GLN A 30 -2.38 -3.44 -17.40
N LYS A 31 -1.22 -3.38 -18.05
CA LYS A 31 -0.01 -2.68 -17.57
C LYS A 31 -0.25 -1.23 -17.11
N GLN A 32 -1.14 -0.50 -17.80
CA GLN A 32 -1.47 0.89 -17.47
C GLN A 32 -2.21 1.01 -16.13
N LYS A 33 -3.22 0.16 -15.88
CA LYS A 33 -3.94 0.14 -14.59
C LYS A 33 -3.05 -0.34 -13.45
N TYR A 34 -2.14 -1.26 -13.74
CA TYR A 34 -1.14 -1.72 -12.79
C TYR A 34 -0.19 -0.59 -12.35
N LEU A 35 0.22 0.28 -13.29
CA LEU A 35 1.03 1.46 -12.99
C LEU A 35 0.28 2.47 -12.12
N TRP A 36 -0.99 2.74 -12.46
CA TRP A 36 -1.87 3.64 -11.68
C TRP A 36 -2.10 3.14 -10.26
N SER A 37 -2.29 1.82 -10.10
CA SER A 37 -2.35 1.18 -8.78
C SER A 37 -1.06 1.48 -7.99
N HIS A 38 0.13 1.32 -8.56
CA HIS A 38 1.38 1.63 -7.86
C HIS A 38 1.51 3.11 -7.46
N ILE A 39 1.08 4.04 -8.31
CA ILE A 39 1.08 5.47 -7.98
C ILE A 39 0.20 5.75 -6.75
N THR A 40 -0.99 5.15 -6.66
CA THR A 40 -1.85 5.31 -5.47
C THR A 40 -1.21 4.74 -4.19
N LEU A 41 -0.42 3.67 -4.30
CA LEU A 41 0.37 3.13 -3.19
C LEU A 41 1.48 4.11 -2.77
N TRP A 42 2.18 4.72 -3.72
CA TRP A 42 3.23 5.70 -3.43
C TRP A 42 2.67 6.93 -2.73
N ILE A 43 1.51 7.42 -3.17
CA ILE A 43 0.78 8.51 -2.50
C ILE A 43 0.41 8.11 -1.06
N THR A 44 -0.09 6.89 -0.87
CA THR A 44 -0.41 6.34 0.46
C THR A 44 0.84 6.30 1.35
N GLY A 45 1.95 5.78 0.83
CA GLY A 45 3.22 5.69 1.56
C GLY A 45 3.78 7.07 1.92
N GLY A 46 3.70 8.03 0.98
CA GLY A 46 4.08 9.43 1.22
C GLY A 46 3.22 10.07 2.32
N LEU A 47 1.90 9.86 2.30
CA LEU A 47 1.00 10.31 3.36
C LEU A 47 1.32 9.67 4.70
N ALA A 48 1.54 8.36 4.75
CA ALA A 48 1.88 7.65 5.98
C ALA A 48 3.23 8.15 6.57
N PHE A 49 4.22 8.40 5.71
CA PHE A 49 5.48 9.00 6.11
C PHE A 49 5.29 10.41 6.66
N LEU A 50 4.47 11.23 5.99
CA LEU A 50 4.16 12.59 6.42
C LEU A 50 3.42 12.62 7.76
N ILE A 51 2.53 11.65 8.01
CA ILE A 51 1.87 11.45 9.31
C ILE A 51 2.91 11.13 10.39
N ALA A 52 3.81 10.19 10.13
CA ALA A 52 4.87 9.85 11.09
C ALA A 52 5.77 11.05 11.38
N LEU A 53 6.19 11.80 10.36
CA LEU A 53 7.07 12.96 10.51
C LEU A 53 6.41 14.12 11.29
N LEU A 54 5.12 14.35 11.10
CA LEU A 54 4.41 15.46 11.74
C LEU A 54 3.88 15.15 13.16
N PHE A 55 3.56 13.87 13.45
CA PHE A 55 2.81 13.48 14.64
C PHE A 55 3.49 12.45 15.54
N ALA A 56 4.58 11.80 15.14
CA ALA A 56 5.33 10.94 16.06
C ALA A 56 6.01 11.78 17.15
N GLY A 57 5.95 11.32 18.40
CA GLY A 57 6.57 11.97 19.57
C GLY A 57 5.73 13.05 20.22
N LYS A 58 4.54 13.32 19.69
CA LYS A 58 3.68 14.41 20.18
C LYS A 58 2.57 13.94 21.11
N SER A 59 2.55 12.66 21.51
CA SER A 59 1.51 12.09 22.37
C SER A 59 0.09 12.21 21.79
N VAL A 60 -0.02 12.36 20.46
CA VAL A 60 -1.31 12.55 19.76
C VAL A 60 -1.99 11.21 19.49
N SER A 61 -1.21 10.14 19.31
CA SER A 61 -1.72 8.79 19.16
C SER A 61 -0.66 7.81 19.60
N SER A 62 -1.00 7.00 20.60
CA SER A 62 -0.14 5.93 21.12
C SER A 62 0.29 4.92 20.05
N VAL A 63 -0.42 4.83 18.92
CA VAL A 63 -0.03 4.00 17.76
C VAL A 63 1.07 4.67 16.93
N ILE A 64 1.01 5.99 16.73
CA ILE A 64 1.97 6.73 15.90
C ILE A 64 3.22 7.08 16.69
N ASP A 65 3.08 7.31 17.99
CA ASP A 65 4.21 7.53 18.91
C ASP A 65 5.10 6.28 19.08
N VAL A 66 4.63 5.09 18.67
CA VAL A 66 5.50 3.92 18.52
C VAL A 66 6.61 4.20 17.50
N PHE A 67 6.44 5.11 16.54
CA PHE A 67 7.43 5.36 15.49
C PHE A 67 8.32 6.59 15.77
N ASP A 68 8.35 7.10 17.00
CA ASP A 68 9.04 8.34 17.38
C ASP A 68 10.58 8.29 17.28
N THR A 69 11.19 7.10 17.23
CA THR A 69 12.64 6.97 17.05
C THR A 69 12.98 6.52 15.63
N PRO A 70 14.13 6.94 15.06
CA PRO A 70 14.54 6.54 13.72
C PRO A 70 14.63 5.01 13.54
N ALA A 71 15.00 4.29 14.60
CA ALA A 71 15.00 2.82 14.62
C ALA A 71 13.57 2.23 14.52
N LYS A 72 12.57 2.84 15.18
CA LYS A 72 11.18 2.39 15.10
C LYS A 72 10.54 2.84 13.79
N ALA A 73 10.86 4.02 13.26
CA ALA A 73 10.45 4.46 11.93
C ALA A 73 10.95 3.51 10.82
N ALA A 74 12.14 2.90 10.97
CA ALA A 74 12.61 1.86 10.06
C ALA A 74 11.73 0.59 10.05
N LEU A 75 10.97 0.32 11.12
CA LEU A 75 9.98 -0.76 11.12
C LEU A 75 8.83 -0.50 10.14
N LEU A 76 8.48 0.76 9.85
CA LEU A 76 7.51 1.09 8.80
C LEU A 76 8.04 0.68 7.42
N LEU A 77 9.34 0.85 7.17
CA LEU A 77 9.97 0.41 5.93
C LEU A 77 9.98 -1.11 5.83
N LEU A 78 10.38 -1.81 6.89
CA LEU A 78 10.34 -3.29 6.94
C LEU A 78 8.92 -3.82 6.74
N LEU A 79 7.94 -3.23 7.41
CA LEU A 79 6.52 -3.60 7.29
C LEU A 79 6.02 -3.34 5.87
N ALA A 80 6.31 -2.17 5.29
CA ALA A 80 5.92 -1.85 3.92
C ALA A 80 6.55 -2.79 2.89
N PHE A 81 7.84 -3.13 3.07
CA PHE A 81 8.55 -4.05 2.17
C PHE A 81 8.00 -5.47 2.28
N GLY A 82 7.76 -5.95 3.50
CA GLY A 82 7.17 -7.26 3.76
C GLY A 82 5.75 -7.37 3.18
N LEU A 83 4.90 -6.38 3.44
CA LEU A 83 3.53 -6.35 2.91
C LEU A 83 3.51 -6.28 1.38
N SER A 84 4.41 -5.48 0.79
CA SER A 84 4.59 -5.39 -0.67
C SER A 84 5.05 -6.72 -1.27
N ALA A 85 6.02 -7.41 -0.64
CA ALA A 85 6.51 -8.71 -1.09
C ALA A 85 5.41 -9.77 -1.02
N ILE A 86 4.60 -9.78 0.05
CA ILE A 86 3.44 -10.68 0.18
C ILE A 86 2.42 -10.39 -0.92
N ALA A 87 2.07 -9.12 -1.14
CA ALA A 87 1.12 -8.72 -2.17
C ALA A 87 1.58 -9.13 -3.58
N HIS A 88 2.85 -8.87 -3.92
CA HIS A 88 3.44 -9.30 -5.20
C HIS A 88 3.49 -10.82 -5.33
N THR A 89 3.82 -11.53 -4.25
CA THR A 89 3.81 -13.01 -4.23
C THR A 89 2.42 -13.53 -4.50
N ILE A 90 1.39 -13.06 -3.78
CA ILE A 90 -0.02 -13.46 -3.97
C ILE A 90 -0.46 -13.19 -5.40
N VAL A 91 -0.18 -11.99 -5.92
CA VAL A 91 -0.55 -11.64 -7.30
C VAL A 91 0.13 -12.57 -8.31
N LYS A 92 1.43 -12.84 -8.13
CA LYS A 92 2.21 -13.69 -9.03
C LYS A 92 1.80 -15.16 -8.98
N THR A 93 1.47 -15.69 -7.80
CA THR A 93 1.21 -17.14 -7.61
C THR A 93 -0.26 -17.52 -7.67
N LEU A 94 -1.17 -16.66 -7.23
CA LEU A 94 -2.60 -16.97 -7.11
C LEU A 94 -3.45 -16.23 -8.14
N VAL A 95 -3.12 -14.99 -8.46
CA VAL A 95 -3.92 -14.14 -9.36
C VAL A 95 -3.52 -14.40 -10.81
N LEU A 96 -2.25 -14.14 -11.19
CA LEU A 96 -1.77 -14.25 -12.58
C LEU A 96 -2.09 -15.60 -13.25
N PRO A 97 -1.80 -16.76 -12.62
CA PRO A 97 -2.01 -18.06 -13.27
C PRO A 97 -3.47 -18.36 -13.58
N ARG A 98 -4.42 -17.78 -12.83
CA ARG A 98 -5.85 -17.93 -13.11
C ARG A 98 -6.30 -17.17 -14.35
N TYR A 99 -5.66 -16.06 -14.68
CA TYR A 99 -5.95 -15.31 -15.91
C TYR A 99 -5.19 -15.85 -17.12
N THR A 100 -3.99 -16.42 -16.91
CA THR A 100 -3.22 -17.05 -18.00
C THR A 100 -3.80 -18.42 -18.39
N LYS A 101 -4.29 -19.23 -17.44
CA LYS A 101 -4.96 -20.51 -17.74
C LYS A 101 -6.38 -20.38 -18.30
N ALA A 102 -7.07 -19.27 -18.05
CA ALA A 102 -8.41 -19.04 -18.59
C ALA A 102 -8.42 -18.59 -20.06
N ALA A 103 -7.25 -18.26 -20.62
CA ALA A 103 -7.06 -17.84 -22.01
C ALA A 103 -6.42 -18.92 -22.90
N ALA A 104 -6.18 -20.11 -22.36
CA ALA A 104 -5.71 -21.31 -23.08
C ALA A 104 -6.87 -22.31 -23.18
#